data_AF-A0A7W7IYR7-F1
#
_entry.id   AF-A0A7W7IYR7-F1
#
_cell.length_a   1.000
_cell.length_b   1.000
_cell.length_c   1.000
_cell.angle_alpha   90.00
_cell.angle_beta   90.00
_cell.angle_gamma   90.00
#
_symmetry.space_group_name_H-M   'P 1'
#
loop_
_entity.id
_entity.type
_entity.pdbx_description
1 polymer ?
#
loop_
_entity_poly.entity_id
_entity_poly.type
_entity_poly.pdbx_seq_one_letter_code
_entity_poly.pdbx_strand_id
1 'polypeptide(L)'
;MKKTLLFAFAFFSFLSHAQEIEKITIPKGVVYNYTSVKTLEKAKKLLADNLSNKPDYKIVQDHLIIGPALWKRYKDNESLKKIEGRKIEFHVDNLILEGKTSQNLDESKIIWDEFKNEVANDYKIRKATPEELNYYWSVISFDIEEPLLIVETKEHNYILNLLNKNLKLLWLDEAPRSGTVHNLTNSPVVMYQNGEVIDTLSKGIKETKLEKLILLNSDQEIVENSSEEDINLIIEKTSKIFEQLFKDSQKSGKILVEIELKKKKNEIHYAVKDDLDLDIMKVFEQKINAEVYPNSRKNPIKLQLIFKVNSFNDTE
;
A
#
# COMPACT_ATOMS: atom_id res chain seq x y z
N MET A 1 -30.16 36.67 -59.79
CA MET A 1 -28.72 36.26 -59.70
C MET A 1 -28.03 37.31 -58.84
N LYS A 2 -27.31 37.05 -57.75
CA LYS A 2 -26.65 35.86 -57.20
C LYS A 2 -26.92 35.83 -55.68
N LYS A 3 -27.18 34.63 -55.15
CA LYS A 3 -27.01 34.32 -53.74
C LYS A 3 -25.51 34.22 -53.49
N THR A 4 -24.96 35.03 -52.58
CA THR A 4 -23.62 34.78 -52.03
C THR A 4 -23.80 34.49 -50.56
N LEU A 5 -23.81 33.20 -50.26
CA LEU A 5 -23.92 32.62 -48.92
C LEU A 5 -22.63 32.98 -48.16
N LEU A 6 -22.74 33.79 -47.11
CA LEU A 6 -21.63 34.05 -46.20
C LEU A 6 -21.48 32.79 -45.33
N PHE A 7 -20.54 31.92 -45.68
CA PHE A 7 -20.11 30.83 -44.81
C PHE A 7 -19.30 31.46 -43.66
N ALA A 8 -19.98 31.74 -42.54
CA ALA A 8 -19.31 31.97 -41.27
C ALA A 8 -18.71 30.62 -40.85
N PHE A 9 -17.43 30.43 -41.17
CA PHE A 9 -16.61 29.35 -40.63
C PHE A 9 -16.42 29.66 -39.14
N ALA A 10 -17.41 29.28 -38.32
CA ALA A 10 -17.23 29.17 -36.88
C ALA A 10 -16.21 28.05 -36.69
N PHE A 11 -14.93 28.43 -36.64
CA PHE A 11 -13.89 27.66 -35.99
C PHE A 11 -14.40 27.39 -34.58
N PHE A 12 -15.05 26.25 -34.40
CA PHE A 12 -15.12 25.62 -33.10
C PHE A 12 -13.67 25.39 -32.73
N SER A 13 -13.13 26.32 -31.94
CA SER A 13 -12.01 26.09 -31.08
C SER A 13 -12.37 24.85 -30.26
N PHE A 14 -12.01 23.68 -30.78
CA PHE A 14 -11.74 22.53 -29.94
C PHE A 14 -10.61 23.02 -29.04
N LEU A 15 -11.01 23.61 -27.92
CA LEU A 15 -10.18 23.78 -26.76
C LEU A 15 -9.82 22.34 -26.38
N SER A 16 -8.74 21.86 -26.97
CA SER A 16 -7.88 20.84 -26.39
C SER A 16 -7.47 21.40 -25.03
N HIS A 17 -8.37 21.28 -24.06
CA HIS A 17 -7.99 21.27 -22.67
C HIS A 17 -7.08 20.05 -22.59
N ALA A 18 -5.77 20.28 -22.70
CA ALA A 18 -4.82 19.38 -22.10
C ALA A 18 -5.30 19.26 -20.66
N GLN A 19 -5.96 18.15 -20.35
CA GLN A 19 -6.55 17.94 -19.05
C GLN A 19 -5.39 17.87 -18.08
N GLU A 20 -5.14 18.97 -17.37
CA GLU A 20 -4.08 19.04 -16.39
C GLU A 20 -4.38 17.99 -15.32
N ILE A 21 -3.35 17.17 -15.02
CA ILE A 21 -3.44 16.20 -13.94
C ILE A 21 -3.69 16.98 -12.65
N GLU A 22 -4.82 16.71 -11.99
CA GLU A 22 -5.13 17.24 -10.65
C GLU A 22 -4.01 16.76 -9.70
N LYS A 23 -3.07 17.64 -9.35
CA LYS A 23 -1.94 17.30 -8.48
C LYS A 23 -2.35 17.42 -7.01
N ILE A 24 -1.79 16.53 -6.19
CA ILE A 24 -1.87 16.60 -4.73
C ILE A 24 -0.46 16.70 -4.15
N THR A 25 -0.37 17.17 -2.91
CA THR A 25 0.86 17.11 -2.14
C THR A 25 1.10 15.67 -1.74
N ILE A 26 2.14 15.05 -2.30
CA ILE A 26 2.56 13.69 -1.94
C ILE A 26 3.53 13.82 -0.76
N PRO A 27 3.28 13.11 0.36
CA PRO A 27 4.24 13.04 1.46
C PRO A 27 5.58 12.46 1.04
N LYS A 28 6.59 12.61 1.89
CA LYS A 28 7.97 12.39 1.51
C LYS A 28 8.40 10.95 1.75
N GLY A 29 8.37 10.14 0.70
CA GLY A 29 8.72 8.72 0.73
C GLY A 29 7.58 7.85 0.20
N VAL A 30 6.38 8.43 0.11
CA VAL A 30 5.20 7.82 -0.52
C VAL A 30 5.46 7.67 -2.01
N VAL A 31 5.49 6.43 -2.46
CA VAL A 31 5.53 6.12 -3.90
C VAL A 31 4.12 6.22 -4.45
N TYR A 32 3.87 7.27 -5.25
CA TYR A 32 2.55 7.60 -5.78
C TYR A 32 2.57 7.74 -7.30
N ASN A 33 1.80 6.89 -7.97
CA ASN A 33 1.71 6.82 -9.43
C ASN A 33 0.38 7.38 -9.93
N TYR A 34 0.42 8.52 -10.60
CA TYR A 34 -0.74 9.16 -11.21
C TYR A 34 -1.29 8.35 -12.40
N THR A 35 -2.60 8.41 -12.60
CA THR A 35 -3.27 7.91 -13.82
C THR A 35 -3.66 9.09 -14.72
N SER A 36 -4.15 8.78 -15.93
CA SER A 36 -4.66 9.81 -16.84
C SER A 36 -5.91 10.48 -16.25
N VAL A 37 -6.11 11.78 -16.49
CA VAL A 37 -7.33 12.50 -16.03
C VAL A 37 -8.59 11.81 -16.52
N LYS A 38 -8.60 11.30 -17.75
CA LYS A 38 -9.70 10.52 -18.30
C LYS A 38 -10.03 9.28 -17.46
N THR A 39 -9.01 8.55 -17.00
CA THR A 39 -9.20 7.38 -16.14
C THR A 39 -9.71 7.78 -14.76
N LEU A 40 -9.15 8.83 -14.17
CA LEU A 40 -9.57 9.34 -12.87
C LEU A 40 -11.03 9.81 -12.87
N GLU A 41 -11.44 10.60 -13.86
CA GLU A 41 -12.82 11.08 -13.99
C GLU A 41 -13.80 9.93 -14.27
N LYS A 42 -13.38 8.92 -15.04
CA LYS A 42 -14.15 7.69 -15.23
C LYS A 42 -14.34 6.93 -13.90
N ALA A 43 -13.31 6.90 -13.04
CA ALA A 43 -13.38 6.28 -11.73
C ALA A 43 -14.31 7.05 -10.78
N LYS A 44 -14.20 8.39 -10.71
CA LYS A 44 -15.11 9.25 -9.93
C LYS A 44 -16.57 9.04 -10.36
N LYS A 45 -16.83 8.99 -11.66
CA LYS A 45 -18.17 8.71 -12.19
C LYS A 45 -18.66 7.31 -11.83
N LEU A 46 -17.83 6.27 -12.03
CA LEU A 46 -18.19 4.89 -11.70
C LEU A 46 -18.56 4.73 -10.22
N LEU A 47 -17.77 5.37 -9.35
CA LEU A 47 -18.00 5.41 -7.91
C LEU A 47 -19.31 6.11 -7.58
N ALA A 48 -19.57 7.30 -8.12
CA ALA A 48 -20.83 8.00 -7.91
C ALA A 48 -22.05 7.20 -8.40
N ASP A 49 -21.95 6.56 -9.57
CA ASP A 49 -23.01 5.71 -10.12
C ASP A 49 -23.29 4.50 -9.19
N ASN A 50 -22.26 3.89 -8.60
CA ASN A 50 -22.40 2.74 -7.70
C ASN A 50 -22.80 3.12 -6.26
N LEU A 51 -22.64 4.38 -5.86
CA LEU A 51 -23.18 4.93 -4.61
C LEU A 51 -24.65 5.35 -4.74
N SER A 52 -25.18 5.42 -5.96
CA SER A 52 -26.58 5.80 -6.20
C SER A 52 -27.59 4.76 -5.68
N ASN A 53 -28.87 5.14 -5.59
CA ASN A 53 -29.95 4.28 -5.08
C ASN A 53 -30.15 2.97 -5.86
N LYS A 54 -29.63 2.85 -7.09
CA LYS A 54 -29.70 1.62 -7.89
C LYS A 54 -28.29 1.20 -8.34
N PRO A 55 -27.49 0.58 -7.44
CA PRO A 55 -26.12 0.20 -7.76
C PRO A 55 -26.13 -0.92 -8.80
N ASP A 56 -25.23 -0.85 -9.78
CA ASP A 56 -25.03 -1.91 -10.76
C ASP A 56 -23.86 -2.85 -10.38
N TYR A 57 -23.24 -2.59 -9.24
CA TYR A 57 -22.10 -3.32 -8.66
C TYR A 57 -20.90 -3.44 -9.61
N LYS A 58 -20.82 -2.61 -10.65
CA LYS A 58 -19.72 -2.67 -11.63
C LYS A 58 -18.37 -2.34 -11.02
N ILE A 59 -18.34 -1.60 -9.91
CA ILE A 59 -17.11 -1.29 -9.19
C ILE A 59 -16.58 -2.47 -8.37
N VAL A 60 -17.44 -3.41 -7.98
CA VAL A 60 -17.13 -4.51 -7.04
C VAL A 60 -16.50 -5.72 -7.77
N GLN A 61 -15.63 -6.46 -7.09
CA GLN A 61 -14.96 -7.70 -7.57
C GLN A 61 -14.90 -8.77 -6.47
N ASP A 62 -14.42 -9.98 -6.77
CA ASP A 62 -14.41 -11.11 -5.84
C ASP A 62 -13.58 -10.87 -4.56
N HIS A 63 -12.34 -10.41 -4.71
CA HIS A 63 -11.39 -10.23 -3.61
C HIS A 63 -11.25 -8.76 -3.26
N LEU A 64 -12.25 -8.22 -2.56
CA LEU A 64 -12.18 -6.89 -1.96
C LEU A 64 -11.42 -7.01 -0.63
N ILE A 65 -10.46 -6.12 -0.42
CA ILE A 65 -9.73 -6.01 0.85
C ILE A 65 -10.37 -4.90 1.68
N ILE A 66 -10.71 -5.23 2.93
CA ILE A 66 -11.10 -4.31 3.99
C ILE A 66 -9.87 -4.03 4.82
N GLY A 67 -9.42 -2.78 4.81
CA GLY A 67 -8.30 -2.35 5.62
C GLY A 67 -8.60 -2.34 7.13
N PRO A 68 -7.57 -2.19 7.95
CA PRO A 68 -7.65 -2.43 9.38
C PRO A 68 -8.48 -1.40 10.15
N ALA A 69 -8.50 -0.13 9.73
CA ALA A 69 -9.29 0.89 10.43
C ALA A 69 -10.79 0.62 10.25
N LEU A 70 -11.22 0.33 9.02
CA LEU A 70 -12.61 0.00 8.74
C LEU A 70 -13.00 -1.34 9.35
N TRP A 71 -12.14 -2.36 9.23
CA TRP A 71 -12.43 -3.68 9.78
C TRP A 71 -12.62 -3.66 11.30
N LYS A 72 -11.89 -2.80 12.03
CA LYS A 72 -12.08 -2.62 13.47
C LYS A 72 -13.52 -2.27 13.84
N ARG A 73 -14.23 -1.49 13.02
CA ARG A 73 -15.67 -1.19 13.20
C ARG A 73 -16.55 -2.29 12.59
N TYR A 74 -16.16 -2.78 11.42
CA TYR A 74 -16.99 -3.67 10.60
C TYR A 74 -17.08 -5.11 11.13
N LYS A 75 -16.08 -5.58 11.88
CA LYS A 75 -16.04 -6.96 12.41
C LYS A 75 -17.23 -7.32 13.31
N ASP A 76 -17.85 -6.33 13.95
CA ASP A 76 -18.97 -6.53 14.86
C ASP A 76 -20.34 -6.39 14.17
N ASN A 77 -20.38 -5.99 12.89
CA ASN A 77 -21.61 -5.85 12.12
C ASN A 77 -22.19 -7.23 11.74
N GLU A 78 -23.49 -7.42 11.98
CA GLU A 78 -24.20 -8.69 11.76
C GLU A 78 -24.24 -9.14 10.29
N SER A 79 -24.29 -8.22 9.34
CA SER A 79 -24.22 -8.52 7.91
C SER A 79 -22.82 -9.01 7.52
N LEU A 80 -21.78 -8.41 8.11
CA LEU A 80 -20.38 -8.70 7.79
C LEU A 80 -19.85 -9.94 8.51
N LYS A 81 -20.41 -10.34 9.65
CA LYS A 81 -20.08 -11.63 10.30
C LYS A 81 -20.37 -12.85 9.41
N LYS A 82 -21.24 -12.70 8.40
CA LYS A 82 -21.66 -13.77 7.50
C LYS A 82 -20.65 -14.03 6.37
N ILE A 83 -19.65 -13.18 6.19
CA ILE A 83 -18.66 -13.36 5.11
C ILE A 83 -17.60 -14.39 5.54
N GLU A 84 -17.44 -15.44 4.72
CA GLU A 84 -16.49 -16.54 4.94
C GLU A 84 -15.05 -16.18 4.58
N GLY A 85 -14.86 -15.01 3.95
CA GLY A 85 -13.60 -14.43 3.56
C GLY A 85 -12.43 -14.54 4.57
N ARG A 86 -11.20 -14.32 4.10
CA ARG A 86 -10.01 -14.59 4.92
C ARG A 86 -9.65 -13.41 5.81
N LYS A 87 -9.22 -13.70 7.05
CA LYS A 87 -8.53 -12.73 7.90
C LYS A 87 -7.22 -12.32 7.21
N ILE A 88 -6.92 -11.03 7.23
CA ILE A 88 -5.63 -10.49 6.79
C ILE A 88 -4.96 -9.85 8.00
N GLU A 89 -3.65 -10.05 8.12
CA GLU A 89 -2.82 -9.42 9.13
C GLU A 89 -1.89 -8.40 8.45
N PHE A 90 -2.01 -7.15 8.87
CA PHE A 90 -1.19 -6.04 8.41
C PHE A 90 -0.13 -5.75 9.45
N HIS A 91 1.12 -5.94 9.07
CA HIS A 91 2.27 -5.70 9.94
C HIS A 91 2.71 -4.25 9.75
N VAL A 92 2.37 -3.40 10.73
CA VAL A 92 2.74 -1.98 10.74
C VAL A 92 3.71 -1.79 11.91
N ASP A 93 4.99 -1.60 11.59
CA ASP A 93 6.10 -1.67 12.55
C ASP A 93 6.08 -2.98 13.36
N ASN A 94 5.91 -2.89 14.69
CA ASN A 94 5.82 -4.03 15.61
C ASN A 94 4.37 -4.44 15.92
N LEU A 95 3.38 -3.85 15.24
CA LEU A 95 1.96 -4.14 15.45
C LEU A 95 1.41 -5.04 14.36
N ILE A 96 0.50 -5.91 14.78
CA ILE A 96 -0.32 -6.72 13.88
C ILE A 96 -1.74 -6.15 13.93
N LEU A 97 -2.17 -5.56 12.83
CA LEU A 97 -3.52 -5.05 12.65
C LEU A 97 -4.35 -6.05 11.86
N GLU A 98 -5.61 -6.23 12.23
CA GLU A 98 -6.49 -7.16 11.55
C GLU A 98 -7.30 -6.44 10.47
N GLY A 99 -7.38 -7.04 9.29
CA GLY A 99 -8.45 -6.78 8.34
C GLY A 99 -9.04 -8.06 7.76
N LYS A 100 -9.72 -7.91 6.64
CA LYS A 100 -10.52 -8.99 6.06
C LYS A 100 -10.53 -8.86 4.55
N THR A 101 -10.60 -9.97 3.83
CA THR A 101 -10.90 -9.96 2.40
C THR A 101 -12.10 -10.85 2.11
N SER A 102 -12.94 -10.44 1.17
CA SER A 102 -13.99 -11.29 0.63
C SER A 102 -13.42 -12.41 -0.25
N GLN A 103 -14.16 -13.52 -0.29
CA GLN A 103 -13.83 -14.68 -1.11
C GLN A 103 -14.43 -14.60 -2.51
N ASN A 104 -15.58 -13.95 -2.66
CA ASN A 104 -16.36 -13.93 -3.89
C ASN A 104 -17.16 -12.61 -4.03
N LEU A 105 -17.70 -12.40 -5.23
CA LEU A 105 -18.45 -11.19 -5.56
C LEU A 105 -19.63 -10.92 -4.63
N ASP A 106 -20.35 -11.94 -4.17
CA ASP A 106 -21.53 -11.75 -3.33
C ASP A 106 -21.16 -11.24 -1.93
N GLU A 107 -20.07 -11.74 -1.35
CA GLU A 107 -19.50 -11.17 -0.11
C GLU A 107 -19.05 -9.72 -0.31
N SER A 108 -18.39 -9.43 -1.44
CA SER A 108 -17.98 -8.06 -1.75
C SER A 108 -19.15 -7.10 -1.92
N LYS A 109 -20.31 -7.58 -2.40
CA LYS A 109 -21.54 -6.78 -2.46
C LYS A 109 -22.06 -6.48 -1.05
N ILE A 110 -22.01 -7.44 -0.13
CA ILE A 110 -22.41 -7.20 1.28
C ILE A 110 -21.54 -6.10 1.90
N ILE A 111 -20.23 -6.16 1.70
CA ILE A 111 -19.28 -5.14 2.17
C ILE A 111 -19.61 -3.78 1.54
N TRP A 112 -19.84 -3.76 0.22
CA TRP A 112 -20.17 -2.54 -0.51
C TRP A 112 -21.48 -1.91 -0.04
N ASP A 113 -22.51 -2.73 0.20
CA ASP A 113 -23.83 -2.25 0.64
C ASP A 113 -23.75 -1.67 2.06
N GLU A 114 -22.98 -2.27 2.96
CA GLU A 114 -22.73 -1.71 4.29
C GLU A 114 -22.04 -0.34 4.21
N PHE A 115 -20.96 -0.26 3.44
CA PHE A 115 -20.25 1.00 3.16
C PHE A 115 -21.17 2.06 2.57
N LYS A 116 -21.97 1.70 1.56
CA LYS A 116 -22.92 2.61 0.93
C LYS A 116 -23.97 3.13 1.91
N ASN A 117 -24.44 2.28 2.82
CA ASN A 117 -25.40 2.69 3.85
C ASN A 117 -24.81 3.77 4.78
N GLU A 118 -23.52 3.68 5.11
CA GLU A 118 -22.82 4.67 5.94
C GLU A 118 -22.53 5.98 5.19
N VAL A 119 -22.30 5.92 3.88
CA VAL A 119 -21.99 7.12 3.06
C VAL A 119 -23.19 8.07 2.94
N ALA A 120 -24.41 7.53 2.89
CA ALA A 120 -25.66 8.28 2.70
C ALA A 120 -25.62 9.25 1.49
N ASN A 121 -26.63 10.11 1.33
CA ASN A 121 -26.76 10.97 0.13
C ASN A 121 -25.84 12.22 0.14
N ASP A 122 -25.08 12.46 1.21
CA ASP A 122 -24.25 13.66 1.36
C ASP A 122 -22.77 13.29 1.53
N TYR A 123 -22.08 13.23 0.40
CA TYR A 123 -20.67 12.89 0.33
C TYR A 123 -19.95 13.69 -0.77
N LYS A 124 -18.63 13.79 -0.62
CA LYS A 124 -17.72 14.35 -1.63
C LYS A 124 -16.73 13.28 -2.06
N ILE A 125 -16.59 13.09 -3.37
CA ILE A 125 -15.49 12.32 -3.94
C ILE A 125 -14.33 13.26 -4.23
N ARG A 126 -13.16 13.01 -3.65
CA ARG A 126 -11.95 13.82 -3.85
C ARG A 126 -10.70 12.96 -3.85
N LYS A 127 -9.55 13.55 -4.16
CA LYS A 127 -8.25 12.93 -3.90
C LYS A 127 -7.92 12.96 -2.41
N ALA A 128 -7.02 12.08 -1.99
CA ALA A 128 -6.53 11.98 -0.62
C ALA A 128 -5.71 13.21 -0.22
N THR A 129 -5.79 13.58 1.07
CA THR A 129 -4.87 14.56 1.67
C THR A 129 -3.53 13.89 2.00
N PRO A 130 -2.47 14.66 2.30
CA PRO A 130 -1.19 14.11 2.74
C PRO A 130 -1.31 13.17 3.94
N GLU A 131 -2.15 13.50 4.91
CA GLU A 131 -2.35 12.69 6.13
C GLU A 131 -3.02 11.34 5.81
N GLU A 132 -4.03 11.35 4.94
CA GLU A 132 -4.72 10.14 4.49
C GLU A 132 -3.80 9.26 3.63
N LEU A 133 -2.93 9.87 2.82
CA LEU A 133 -1.89 9.17 2.07
C LEU A 133 -0.85 8.52 2.98
N ASN A 134 -0.37 9.22 3.99
CA ASN A 134 0.58 8.67 4.97
C ASN A 134 0.00 7.45 5.68
N TYR A 135 -1.25 7.57 6.14
CA TYR A 135 -1.93 6.44 6.74
C TYR A 135 -2.01 5.26 5.78
N TYR A 136 -2.53 5.49 4.57
CA TYR A 136 -2.70 4.41 3.60
C TYR A 136 -1.36 3.75 3.25
N TRP A 137 -0.32 4.54 3.05
CA TRP A 137 1.05 4.09 2.79
C TRP A 137 1.60 3.21 3.90
N SER A 138 1.33 3.55 5.17
CA SER A 138 1.79 2.77 6.32
C SER A 138 1.19 1.37 6.45
N VAL A 139 0.06 1.13 5.77
CA VAL A 139 -0.73 -0.10 5.94
C VAL A 139 -0.62 -1.04 4.74
N ILE A 140 -0.42 -0.51 3.53
CA ILE A 140 -0.33 -1.32 2.31
C ILE A 140 1.10 -1.83 2.07
N SER A 141 1.21 -2.91 1.31
CA SER A 141 2.49 -3.53 0.96
C SER A 141 2.89 -3.32 -0.50
N PHE A 142 2.36 -2.29 -1.16
CA PHE A 142 2.51 -2.02 -2.59
C PHE A 142 2.46 -0.51 -2.87
N ASP A 143 3.09 -0.07 -3.96
CA ASP A 143 3.09 1.32 -4.42
C ASP A 143 1.64 1.85 -4.60
N ILE A 144 1.39 3.12 -4.26
CA ILE A 144 0.05 3.71 -4.45
C ILE A 144 -0.15 3.99 -5.94
N GLU A 145 -1.02 3.23 -6.58
CA GLU A 145 -1.46 3.48 -7.95
C GLU A 145 -2.84 4.14 -7.98
N GLU A 146 -3.00 5.21 -8.76
CA GLU A 146 -4.32 5.77 -9.06
C GLU A 146 -5.14 4.86 -9.99
N PRO A 147 -6.48 4.83 -9.85
CA PRO A 147 -7.30 5.74 -9.03
C PRO A 147 -7.36 5.40 -7.53
N LEU A 148 -6.86 6.33 -6.71
CA LEU A 148 -7.10 6.38 -5.26
C LEU A 148 -8.04 7.56 -4.98
N LEU A 149 -9.22 7.26 -4.44
CA LEU A 149 -10.26 8.25 -4.17
C LEU A 149 -10.68 8.19 -2.71
N ILE A 150 -10.99 9.35 -2.16
CA ILE A 150 -11.63 9.49 -0.87
C ILE A 150 -13.11 9.77 -1.07
N VAL A 151 -13.95 8.98 -0.41
CA VAL A 151 -15.35 9.34 -0.16
C VAL A 151 -15.41 10.00 1.20
N GLU A 152 -15.49 11.32 1.20
CA GLU A 152 -15.61 12.14 2.40
C GLU A 152 -17.09 12.31 2.74
N THR A 153 -17.45 12.00 3.98
CA THR A 153 -18.79 12.20 4.53
C THR A 153 -18.71 13.12 5.74
N LYS A 154 -19.85 13.39 6.37
CA LYS A 154 -19.89 14.15 7.63
C LYS A 154 -19.28 13.40 8.82
N GLU A 155 -19.28 12.07 8.83
CA GLU A 155 -18.83 11.27 9.99
C GLU A 155 -17.48 10.59 9.73
N HIS A 156 -17.26 10.08 8.52
CA HIS A 156 -16.10 9.28 8.14
C HIS A 156 -15.51 9.70 6.78
N ASN A 157 -14.23 9.46 6.58
CA ASN A 157 -13.59 9.52 5.28
C ASN A 157 -13.19 8.10 4.89
N TYR A 158 -13.47 7.68 3.66
CA TYR A 158 -13.17 6.32 3.22
C TYR A 158 -12.15 6.33 2.09
N ILE A 159 -11.15 5.47 2.20
CA ILE A 159 -10.12 5.25 1.18
C ILE A 159 -10.59 4.15 0.24
N LEU A 160 -10.67 4.48 -1.05
CA LEU A 160 -11.01 3.55 -2.11
C LEU A 160 -9.87 3.50 -3.12
N ASN A 161 -9.16 2.36 -3.18
CA ASN A 161 -8.17 2.10 -4.22
C ASN A 161 -8.78 1.21 -5.30
N LEU A 162 -8.81 1.71 -6.53
CA LEU A 162 -9.32 1.01 -7.70
C LEU A 162 -8.17 0.58 -8.60
N LEU A 163 -8.25 -0.65 -9.11
CA LEU A 163 -7.30 -1.16 -10.08
C LEU A 163 -7.36 -0.35 -11.39
N ASN A 164 -6.25 0.27 -11.79
CA ASN A 164 -6.17 1.12 -12.98
C ASN A 164 -6.67 0.41 -14.27
N LYS A 165 -6.39 -0.88 -14.41
CA LYS A 165 -6.75 -1.68 -15.61
C LYS A 165 -8.25 -1.82 -15.89
N ASN A 166 -9.07 -1.90 -14.84
CA ASN A 166 -10.49 -2.27 -14.97
C ASN A 166 -11.43 -1.50 -14.02
N LEU A 167 -10.89 -0.59 -13.22
CA LEU A 167 -11.61 0.22 -12.24
C LEU A 167 -12.42 -0.62 -11.23
N LYS A 168 -11.94 -1.83 -10.92
CA LYS A 168 -12.48 -2.64 -9.83
C LYS A 168 -11.87 -2.23 -8.50
N LEU A 169 -12.68 -2.14 -7.46
CA LEU A 169 -12.27 -1.79 -6.11
C LEU A 169 -11.39 -2.88 -5.52
N LEU A 170 -10.12 -2.59 -5.30
CA LEU A 170 -9.17 -3.47 -4.65
C LEU A 170 -9.25 -3.34 -3.13
N TRP A 171 -9.30 -2.09 -2.65
CA TRP A 171 -9.16 -1.77 -1.24
C TRP A 171 -10.23 -0.78 -0.81
N LEU A 172 -10.84 -1.07 0.33
CA LEU A 172 -11.75 -0.19 1.04
C LEU A 172 -11.31 -0.08 2.50
N ASP A 173 -11.12 1.14 2.99
CA ASP A 173 -10.76 1.38 4.38
C ASP A 173 -11.24 2.74 4.86
N GLU A 174 -11.08 3.02 6.14
CA GLU A 174 -11.39 4.29 6.74
C GLU A 174 -10.12 5.13 6.89
N ALA A 175 -10.16 6.33 6.33
CA ALA A 175 -9.11 7.31 6.46
C ALA A 175 -9.24 8.06 7.79
N PRO A 176 -8.12 8.36 8.47
CA PRO A 176 -8.16 9.26 9.62
C PRO A 176 -8.62 10.66 9.19
N ARG A 177 -9.51 11.30 9.97
CA ARG A 177 -10.01 12.65 9.63
C ARG A 177 -9.10 13.76 10.15
N SER A 178 -8.72 14.67 9.25
CA SER A 178 -8.03 15.91 9.60
C SER A 178 -8.99 16.86 10.36
N GLY A 179 -8.60 17.30 11.56
CA GLY A 179 -9.33 18.32 12.34
C GLY A 179 -10.15 17.83 13.54
N THR A 180 -10.31 16.52 13.74
CA THR A 180 -10.86 15.92 14.98
C THR A 180 -9.89 15.99 16.19
N VAL A 181 -8.78 16.71 16.04
CA VAL A 181 -7.69 16.86 17.02
C VAL A 181 -8.04 17.86 18.13
N HIS A 182 -9.11 18.65 18.00
CA HIS A 182 -9.38 19.71 18.99
C HIS A 182 -10.72 19.67 19.75
N ASN A 183 -11.73 18.89 19.38
CA ASN A 183 -13.08 19.07 19.98
C ASN A 183 -13.91 17.79 20.23
N LEU A 184 -13.31 16.63 20.47
CA LEU A 184 -14.04 15.48 21.02
C LEU A 184 -13.23 14.81 22.11
N THR A 185 -13.56 15.17 23.35
CA THR A 185 -13.19 14.38 24.52
C THR A 185 -13.68 12.94 24.34
N ASN A 186 -12.72 12.00 24.37
CA ASN A 186 -12.84 10.58 24.74
C ASN A 186 -12.87 9.49 23.66
N SER A 187 -12.34 9.69 22.45
CA SER A 187 -11.70 8.58 21.73
C SER A 187 -10.73 9.07 20.66
N PRO A 188 -9.41 9.05 20.91
CA PRO A 188 -8.41 9.46 19.93
C PRO A 188 -8.28 8.43 18.80
N VAL A 189 -8.00 8.91 17.60
CA VAL A 189 -7.34 8.12 16.56
C VAL A 189 -5.98 7.72 17.12
N VAL A 190 -5.80 6.43 17.38
CA VAL A 190 -4.56 5.93 17.99
C VAL A 190 -3.58 5.59 16.87
N MET A 191 -2.61 6.48 16.64
CA MET A 191 -1.42 6.15 15.88
C MET A 191 -0.37 5.61 16.85
N TYR A 192 0.32 4.55 16.46
CA TYR A 192 1.27 3.86 17.31
C TYR A 192 2.65 3.91 16.70
N GLN A 193 3.67 4.24 17.50
CA GLN A 193 5.08 4.12 17.14
C GLN A 193 5.80 3.52 18.34
N ASN A 194 6.57 2.44 18.16
CA ASN A 194 7.26 1.72 19.24
C ASN A 194 6.35 1.25 20.41
N GLY A 195 5.07 0.95 20.14
CA GLY A 195 4.12 0.52 21.17
C GLY A 195 3.55 1.66 22.02
N GLU A 196 3.90 2.92 21.73
CA GLU A 196 3.33 4.10 22.38
C GLU A 196 2.36 4.83 21.45
N VAL A 197 1.33 5.42 22.05
CA VAL A 197 0.36 6.29 21.36
C VAL A 197 1.04 7.62 21.04
N ILE A 198 1.06 8.00 19.76
CA ILE A 198 1.67 9.26 19.30
C ILE A 198 0.65 10.23 18.71
N ASP A 199 0.79 11.51 19.04
CA ASP A 199 -0.11 12.59 18.61
C ASP A 199 0.33 13.27 17.29
N THR A 200 1.53 12.98 16.78
CA THR A 200 2.04 13.45 15.49
C THR A 200 3.05 12.46 14.91
N LEU A 201 3.05 12.27 13.59
CA LEU A 201 4.11 11.54 12.88
C LEU A 201 5.44 12.28 13.09
N SER A 202 6.35 11.67 13.84
CA SER A 202 7.75 12.09 13.83
C SER A 202 8.25 12.02 12.38
N LYS A 203 9.07 12.98 11.95
CA LYS A 203 9.54 13.20 10.56
C LYS A 203 10.36 12.06 9.95
N GLY A 204 10.29 10.86 10.52
CA GLY A 204 11.22 9.79 10.27
C GLY A 204 12.65 10.16 10.60
N ILE A 205 13.49 9.16 10.71
CA ILE A 205 14.93 9.35 10.71
C ILE A 205 15.41 8.65 9.45
N LYS A 206 16.07 9.40 8.56
CA LYS A 206 16.84 8.77 7.48
C LYS A 206 17.80 7.80 8.12
N GLU A 207 17.64 6.53 7.83
CA GLU A 207 18.41 5.49 8.46
C GLU A 207 18.77 4.44 7.41
N THR A 208 19.86 3.75 7.70
CA THR A 208 20.33 2.62 6.91
C THR A 208 20.16 1.39 7.78
N LYS A 209 19.17 0.54 7.48
CA LYS A 209 18.88 -0.67 8.27
C LYS A 209 18.21 -1.77 7.45
N LEU A 210 18.12 -2.96 8.05
CA LEU A 210 17.15 -3.98 7.63
C LEU A 210 15.73 -3.45 7.93
N GLU A 211 14.92 -3.40 6.89
CA GLU A 211 13.55 -2.90 6.96
C GLU A 211 12.55 -4.05 7.08
N LYS A 212 12.74 -5.13 6.31
CA LYS A 212 11.78 -6.23 6.25
C LYS A 212 12.43 -7.58 6.02
N LEU A 213 11.89 -8.60 6.68
CA LEU A 213 12.08 -10.01 6.37
C LEU A 213 10.78 -10.55 5.78
N ILE A 214 10.86 -11.25 4.65
CA ILE A 214 9.73 -11.96 4.05
C ILE A 214 10.09 -13.43 3.95
N LEU A 215 9.26 -14.28 4.52
CA LEU A 215 9.36 -15.73 4.38
C LEU A 215 8.42 -16.15 3.24
N LEU A 216 8.96 -16.80 2.20
CA LEU A 216 8.18 -17.20 1.02
C LEU A 216 7.66 -18.64 1.10
N ASN A 217 7.81 -19.26 2.26
CA ASN A 217 7.35 -20.60 2.59
C ASN A 217 6.35 -20.55 3.74
N SER A 218 5.54 -21.59 3.88
CA SER A 218 4.65 -21.72 5.04
C SER A 218 5.44 -22.02 6.32
N ASP A 219 4.88 -21.70 7.49
CA ASP A 219 5.51 -21.96 8.79
C ASP A 219 5.90 -23.44 8.95
N GLN A 220 5.02 -24.34 8.51
CA GLN A 220 5.29 -25.78 8.55
C GLN A 220 6.50 -26.15 7.69
N GLU A 221 6.59 -25.64 6.46
CA GLU A 221 7.74 -25.87 5.59
C GLU A 221 9.03 -25.33 6.19
N ILE A 222 8.98 -24.20 6.90
CA ILE A 222 10.15 -23.60 7.53
C ILE A 222 10.63 -24.46 8.69
N VAL A 223 9.74 -24.88 9.58
CA VAL A 223 10.08 -25.75 10.73
C VAL A 223 10.66 -27.09 10.28
N GLU A 224 10.13 -27.65 9.19
CA GLU A 224 10.60 -28.93 8.65
C GLU A 224 11.99 -28.83 7.99
N ASN A 225 12.33 -27.66 7.44
CA ASN A 225 13.49 -27.49 6.55
C ASN A 225 14.58 -26.56 7.09
N SER A 226 14.33 -25.82 8.17
CA SER A 226 15.26 -24.87 8.80
C SER A 226 14.97 -24.74 10.31
N SER A 227 15.69 -23.85 10.98
CA SER A 227 15.42 -23.40 12.34
C SER A 227 15.29 -21.89 12.43
N GLU A 228 14.72 -21.42 13.53
CA GLU A 228 14.72 -20.00 13.88
C GLU A 228 16.16 -19.48 14.06
N GLU A 229 17.03 -20.29 14.68
CA GLU A 229 18.45 -19.97 14.84
C GLU A 229 19.17 -19.79 13.51
N ASP A 230 18.89 -20.65 12.52
CA ASP A 230 19.46 -20.54 11.17
C ASP A 230 19.00 -19.27 10.46
N ILE A 231 17.71 -18.92 10.56
CA ILE A 231 17.16 -17.70 9.96
C ILE A 231 17.77 -16.46 10.61
N ASN A 232 17.86 -16.44 11.95
CA ASN A 232 18.49 -15.37 12.70
C ASN A 232 19.97 -15.20 12.32
N LEU A 233 20.70 -16.30 12.14
CA LEU A 233 22.09 -16.25 11.72
C LEU A 233 22.26 -15.65 10.31
N ILE A 234 21.34 -15.95 9.38
CA ILE A 234 21.34 -15.34 8.04
C ILE A 234 21.12 -13.83 8.15
N ILE A 235 20.10 -13.43 8.92
CA ILE A 235 19.76 -12.02 9.14
C ILE A 235 20.96 -11.27 9.73
N GLU A 236 21.58 -11.79 10.79
CA GLU A 236 22.72 -11.16 11.46
C GLU A 236 23.89 -10.97 10.49
N LYS A 237 24.27 -12.03 9.77
CA LYS A 237 25.40 -12.00 8.83
C LYS A 237 25.19 -11.03 7.69
N THR A 238 24.01 -11.07 7.05
CA THR A 238 23.69 -10.17 5.94
C THR A 238 23.59 -8.72 6.44
N SER A 239 22.95 -8.48 7.58
CA SER A 239 22.79 -7.14 8.15
C SER A 239 24.13 -6.52 8.54
N LYS A 240 25.03 -7.30 9.13
CA LYS A 240 26.39 -6.84 9.47
C LYS A 240 27.18 -6.39 8.24
N ILE A 241 27.11 -7.16 7.15
CA ILE A 241 27.79 -6.81 5.90
C ILE A 241 27.17 -5.55 5.29
N PHE A 242 25.85 -5.45 5.34
CA PHE A 242 25.10 -4.29 4.87
C PHE A 242 25.47 -3.01 5.63
N GLU A 243 25.40 -3.03 6.96
CA GLU A 243 25.71 -1.88 7.82
C GLU A 243 27.14 -1.39 7.60
N GLN A 244 28.11 -2.30 7.50
CA GLN A 244 29.51 -1.94 7.24
C GLN A 244 29.72 -1.16 5.94
N LEU A 245 28.88 -1.38 4.94
CA LEU A 245 29.03 -0.79 3.62
C LEU A 245 28.16 0.45 3.41
N PHE A 246 26.94 0.44 3.95
CA PHE A 246 25.93 1.45 3.61
C PHE A 246 25.62 2.46 4.72
N LYS A 247 26.08 2.24 5.96
CA LYS A 247 25.82 3.13 7.12
C LYS A 247 26.06 4.61 6.79
N ASP A 248 27.15 4.91 6.09
CA ASP A 248 27.59 6.27 5.79
C ASP A 248 27.26 6.69 4.34
N SER A 249 26.47 5.89 3.62
CA SER A 249 26.06 6.17 2.24
C SER A 249 25.24 7.46 2.17
N GLN A 250 25.66 8.37 1.29
CA GLN A 250 24.90 9.61 1.02
C GLN A 250 23.75 9.40 0.03
N LYS A 251 23.83 8.31 -0.73
CA LYS A 251 22.83 7.86 -1.71
C LYS A 251 21.71 7.10 -1.02
N SER A 252 20.49 7.19 -1.56
CA SER A 252 19.30 6.58 -0.99
C SER A 252 18.65 5.57 -1.91
N GLY A 253 18.22 4.44 -1.36
CA GLY A 253 17.47 3.44 -2.11
C GLY A 253 17.26 2.16 -1.32
N LYS A 254 16.85 1.10 -2.02
CA LYS A 254 16.55 -0.20 -1.41
C LYS A 254 17.30 -1.34 -2.06
N ILE A 255 17.65 -2.31 -1.23
CA ILE A 255 18.29 -3.56 -1.65
C ILE A 255 17.42 -4.71 -1.16
N LEU A 256 16.90 -5.49 -2.10
CA LEU A 256 16.29 -6.78 -1.81
C LEU A 256 17.36 -7.86 -2.00
N VAL A 257 17.57 -8.68 -0.97
CA VAL A 257 18.41 -9.87 -1.01
C VAL A 257 17.48 -11.07 -0.85
N GLU A 258 17.25 -11.80 -1.94
CA GLU A 258 16.53 -13.07 -1.91
C GLU A 258 17.54 -14.20 -1.71
N ILE A 259 17.32 -15.03 -0.70
CA ILE A 259 18.17 -16.17 -0.38
C ILE A 259 17.30 -17.43 -0.46
N GLU A 260 17.65 -18.32 -1.39
CA GLU A 260 17.12 -19.67 -1.47
C GLU A 260 18.10 -20.65 -0.81
N LEU A 261 17.76 -21.11 0.40
CA LEU A 261 18.54 -22.12 1.09
C LEU A 261 18.29 -23.49 0.46
N LYS A 262 19.33 -24.11 -0.07
CA LYS A 262 19.26 -25.48 -0.63
C LYS A 262 20.12 -26.42 0.21
N LYS A 263 19.96 -27.72 0.00
CA LYS A 263 20.73 -28.77 0.72
C LYS A 263 22.26 -28.64 0.59
N LYS A 264 22.76 -28.11 -0.53
CA LYS A 264 24.19 -28.12 -0.86
C LYS A 264 24.76 -26.72 -1.07
N LYS A 265 24.10 -25.94 -1.93
CA LYS A 265 24.55 -24.60 -2.30
C LYS A 265 23.35 -23.69 -2.36
N ASN A 266 23.38 -22.65 -1.55
CA ASN A 266 22.34 -21.63 -1.54
C ASN A 266 22.46 -20.77 -2.81
N GLU A 267 21.33 -20.24 -3.26
CA GLU A 267 21.28 -19.27 -4.33
C GLU A 267 20.86 -17.92 -3.75
N ILE A 268 21.53 -16.86 -4.19
CA ILE A 268 21.29 -15.51 -3.71
C ILE A 268 21.05 -14.62 -4.92
N HIS A 269 19.95 -13.90 -4.90
CA HIS A 269 19.56 -12.94 -5.91
C HIS A 269 19.40 -11.56 -5.28
N TYR A 270 19.67 -10.53 -6.08
CA TYR A 270 19.60 -9.15 -5.65
C TYR A 270 18.68 -8.37 -6.56
N ALA A 271 17.91 -7.46 -5.97
CA ALA A 271 17.23 -6.41 -6.71
C ALA A 271 17.49 -5.07 -6.01
N VAL A 272 17.62 -4.03 -6.81
CA VAL A 272 17.95 -2.68 -6.34
C VAL A 272 16.90 -1.70 -6.84
N LYS A 273 16.46 -0.79 -5.97
CA LYS A 273 15.54 0.31 -6.28
C LYS A 273 16.23 1.64 -5.96
N ASP A 274 15.93 2.66 -6.76
CA ASP A 274 16.38 4.05 -6.62
C ASP A 274 17.90 4.29 -6.85
N ASP A 275 18.38 5.46 -6.40
CA ASP A 275 19.74 5.95 -6.66
C ASP A 275 20.75 5.38 -5.66
N LEU A 276 20.95 4.07 -5.69
CA LEU A 276 21.97 3.39 -4.89
C LEU A 276 23.37 3.52 -5.49
N ASP A 277 24.39 3.48 -4.62
CA ASP A 277 25.78 3.44 -5.06
C ASP A 277 26.11 2.04 -5.61
N LEU A 278 26.22 1.94 -6.94
CA LEU A 278 26.46 0.67 -7.63
C LEU A 278 27.85 0.09 -7.36
N ASP A 279 28.84 0.91 -6.97
CA ASP A 279 30.17 0.41 -6.66
C ASP A 279 30.20 -0.18 -5.24
N ILE A 280 29.49 0.43 -4.29
CA ILE A 280 29.25 -0.19 -2.97
C ILE A 280 28.42 -1.47 -3.13
N MET A 281 27.40 -1.48 -4.00
CA MET A 281 26.58 -2.67 -4.26
C MET A 281 27.40 -3.84 -4.80
N LYS A 282 28.32 -3.63 -5.74
CA LYS A 282 29.20 -4.70 -6.23
C LYS A 282 30.01 -5.34 -5.09
N VAL A 283 30.53 -4.52 -4.16
CA VAL A 283 31.27 -5.02 -3.00
C VAL A 283 30.35 -5.76 -2.03
N PHE A 284 29.11 -5.29 -1.86
CA PHE A 284 28.09 -5.96 -1.06
C PHE A 284 27.79 -7.35 -1.61
N GLU A 285 27.49 -7.48 -2.91
CA GLU A 285 27.24 -8.77 -3.57
C GLU A 285 28.42 -9.73 -3.40
N GLN A 286 29.66 -9.26 -3.58
CA GLN A 286 30.86 -10.08 -3.40
C GLN A 286 30.98 -10.61 -1.97
N LYS A 287 30.77 -9.76 -0.96
CA LYS A 287 30.85 -10.18 0.44
C LYS A 287 29.72 -11.14 0.82
N ILE A 288 28.49 -10.89 0.37
CA ILE A 288 27.36 -11.78 0.64
C ILE A 288 27.59 -13.15 -0.01
N ASN A 289 28.05 -13.21 -1.26
CA ASN A 289 28.33 -14.48 -1.93
C ASN A 289 29.53 -15.25 -1.36
N ALA A 290 30.44 -14.57 -0.67
CA ALA A 290 31.59 -15.19 0.01
C ALA A 290 31.26 -15.68 1.43
N GLU A 291 30.13 -15.22 2.01
CA GLU A 291 29.70 -15.57 3.36
C GLU A 291 29.13 -17.00 3.41
N VAL A 292 29.30 -17.68 4.56
CA VAL A 292 28.81 -19.05 4.76
C VAL A 292 27.48 -19.01 5.51
N TYR A 293 26.39 -19.32 4.80
CA TYR A 293 25.05 -19.40 5.36
C TYR A 293 24.64 -20.85 5.67
N PRO A 294 23.71 -21.07 6.62
CA PRO A 294 23.06 -22.36 6.82
C PRO A 294 22.44 -22.92 5.54
N ASN A 295 22.34 -24.24 5.46
CA ASN A 295 21.66 -24.93 4.37
C ASN A 295 20.31 -25.45 4.83
N SER A 296 19.38 -25.60 3.88
CA SER A 296 18.14 -26.31 4.17
C SER A 296 18.39 -27.78 4.50
N ARG A 297 17.64 -28.31 5.47
CA ARG A 297 17.68 -29.73 5.88
C ARG A 297 17.16 -30.66 4.77
N LYS A 298 16.04 -30.31 4.12
CA LYS A 298 15.41 -31.15 3.08
C LYS A 298 15.03 -30.33 1.84
N ASN A 299 13.90 -29.66 1.86
CA ASN A 299 13.37 -28.93 0.72
C ASN A 299 13.84 -27.48 0.75
N PRO A 300 14.09 -26.85 -0.42
CA PRO A 300 14.53 -25.47 -0.44
C PRO A 300 13.59 -24.55 0.32
N ILE A 301 14.15 -23.59 1.06
CA ILE A 301 13.39 -22.50 1.67
C ILE A 301 13.87 -21.17 1.13
N LYS A 302 12.96 -20.22 0.99
CA LYS A 302 13.20 -18.90 0.44
C LYS A 302 12.85 -17.82 1.44
N LEU A 303 13.77 -16.88 1.60
CA LEU A 303 13.54 -15.66 2.35
C LEU A 303 14.04 -14.45 1.58
N GLN A 304 13.41 -13.30 1.82
CA GLN A 304 13.86 -12.02 1.29
C GLN A 304 14.18 -11.08 2.45
N LEU A 305 15.35 -10.46 2.38
CA LEU A 305 15.78 -9.39 3.26
C LEU A 305 15.72 -8.09 2.48
N ILE A 306 14.89 -7.15 2.91
CA ILE A 306 14.79 -5.83 2.30
C ILE A 306 15.51 -4.86 3.21
N PHE A 307 16.57 -4.27 2.68
CA PHE A 307 17.35 -3.23 3.31
C PHE A 307 17.03 -1.89 2.69
N LYS A 308 17.06 -0.86 3.53
CA LYS A 308 16.88 0.52 3.12
C LYS A 308 18.15 1.31 3.44
N VAL A 309 18.61 2.13 2.51
CA VAL A 309 19.88 2.87 2.60
C VAL A 309 19.57 4.36 2.62
N ASN A 310 19.97 5.05 3.70
CA ASN A 310 19.79 6.49 3.89
C ASN A 310 18.43 7.01 3.41
N SER A 311 17.41 6.17 3.62
CA SER A 311 16.07 6.37 3.14
C SER A 311 15.14 6.32 4.32
N PHE A 312 14.07 7.06 4.16
CA PHE A 312 12.94 7.07 5.05
C PHE A 312 12.31 5.66 5.09
N ASN A 313 11.57 5.33 6.15
CA ASN A 313 10.77 4.10 6.13
C ASN A 313 9.82 4.16 4.90
N ASP A 314 9.41 3.02 4.35
CA ASP A 314 8.23 2.94 3.45
C ASP A 314 6.91 3.36 4.12
N THR A 315 6.98 4.08 5.25
CA THR A 315 5.88 4.71 5.96
C THR A 315 6.05 6.23 6.05
N GLU A 316 6.91 6.82 5.22
CA GLU A 316 7.06 8.29 5.11
C GLU A 316 6.61 8.82 3.77
#